data_AF-A0A9P6CBZ8-F1
#
_entry.id   AF-A0A9P6CBZ8-F1
#
_cell.length_a   1.000
_cell.length_b   1.000
_cell.length_c   1.000
_cell.angle_alpha   90.00
_cell.angle_beta   90.00
_cell.angle_gamma   90.00
#
_symmetry.space_group_name_H-M   'P 1'
#
loop_
_entity.id
_entity.type
_entity.pdbx_description
1 polymer ?
#
loop_
_entity_poly.entity_id
_entity_poly.type
_entity_poly.pdbx_seq_one_letter_code
_entity_poly.pdbx_strand_id
1 'polypeptide(L)'
;MQALRDQVASSPVQPSPERPFSSPFPSSPSPMSRVSAGCIGSRKRPCEDMTQFATTISRAFKLQKHDQDELNLFTKYDPKEQQIWLAASMLKVRERQEAMTPPDVIYTIPKNIENKIEHYSFVILLDPTIAAYIHKDGPVNMLMVTTKISLYVIMSI
;
A
#
# COMPACT_ATOMS: atom_id res chain seq x y z
N MET A 1 -38.49 -20.30 -45.60
CA MET A 1 -38.28 -21.77 -45.51
C MET A 1 -36.92 -22.11 -46.10
N GLN A 2 -35.83 -21.86 -45.37
CA GLN A 2 -34.52 -22.40 -45.71
C GLN A 2 -33.76 -22.60 -44.40
N ALA A 3 -33.49 -23.86 -44.08
CA ALA A 3 -32.85 -24.32 -42.87
C ALA A 3 -31.31 -24.20 -42.99
N LEU A 4 -30.67 -23.72 -41.93
CA LEU A 4 -29.22 -23.75 -41.73
C LEU A 4 -29.00 -24.15 -40.26
N ARG A 5 -29.14 -25.44 -39.93
CA ARG A 5 -28.07 -26.45 -39.84
C ARG A 5 -26.87 -26.02 -39.01
N ASP A 6 -26.87 -26.55 -37.81
CA ASP A 6 -25.81 -26.64 -36.81
C ASP A 6 -24.48 -27.15 -37.40
N GLN A 7 -23.38 -26.53 -36.97
CA GLN A 7 -22.04 -27.14 -36.98
C GLN A 7 -21.28 -26.83 -35.70
N VAL A 8 -21.29 -27.83 -34.82
CA VAL A 8 -20.17 -28.48 -34.11
C VAL A 8 -18.83 -27.74 -34.07
N ALA A 9 -18.34 -27.51 -32.85
CA ALA A 9 -16.93 -27.72 -32.53
C ALA A 9 -16.79 -28.14 -31.05
N SER A 10 -16.81 -29.45 -30.81
CA SER A 10 -16.41 -30.06 -29.55
C SER A 10 -14.89 -29.97 -29.40
N SER A 11 -14.42 -29.13 -28.48
CA SER A 11 -12.98 -29.04 -28.16
C SER A 11 -12.49 -30.29 -27.42
N PRO A 12 -11.34 -30.86 -27.81
CA PRO A 12 -10.76 -32.01 -27.13
C PRO A 12 -10.18 -31.59 -25.77
N VAL A 13 -10.54 -32.34 -24.72
CA VAL A 13 -9.93 -32.24 -23.38
C VAL A 13 -8.48 -32.71 -23.49
N GLN A 14 -7.55 -31.78 -23.28
CA GLN A 14 -6.12 -32.06 -23.25
C GLN A 14 -5.72 -32.47 -21.82
N PRO A 15 -5.18 -33.68 -21.59
CA PRO A 15 -4.72 -34.09 -20.26
C PRO A 15 -3.41 -33.36 -19.90
N SER A 16 -3.42 -32.69 -18.75
CA SER A 16 -2.25 -32.03 -18.16
C SER A 16 -1.18 -33.06 -17.75
N PRO A 17 0.10 -32.85 -18.11
CA PRO A 17 1.19 -33.69 -17.63
C PRO A 17 1.49 -33.36 -16.16
N GLU A 18 1.31 -34.36 -15.29
CA GLU A 18 1.75 -34.35 -13.91
C GLU A 18 3.28 -34.14 -13.85
N ARG A 19 3.72 -33.05 -13.22
CA ARG A 19 5.12 -32.82 -12.90
C ARG A 19 5.41 -33.43 -11.52
N PRO A 20 6.39 -34.33 -11.38
CA PRO A 20 6.86 -34.75 -10.07
C PRO A 20 7.65 -33.60 -9.42
N PHE A 21 7.02 -32.92 -8.46
CA PHE A 21 7.69 -32.00 -7.56
C PHE A 21 8.57 -32.80 -6.59
N SER A 22 9.86 -32.91 -6.92
CA SER A 22 10.90 -33.32 -6.00
C SER A 22 11.81 -32.13 -5.75
N SER A 23 11.49 -31.34 -4.72
CA SER A 23 12.42 -30.33 -4.19
C SER A 23 13.23 -30.96 -3.05
N PRO A 24 14.56 -31.06 -3.16
CA PRO A 24 15.43 -31.33 -2.02
C PRO A 24 15.39 -30.09 -1.13
N PHE A 25 14.98 -30.24 0.13
CA PHE A 25 15.17 -29.22 1.15
C PHE A 25 16.66 -29.09 1.45
N PRO A 26 17.31 -27.93 1.22
CA PRO A 26 18.57 -27.64 1.88
C PRO A 26 18.27 -27.24 3.33
N SER A 27 18.69 -28.09 4.26
CA SER A 27 18.71 -27.81 5.70
C SER A 27 19.58 -26.57 5.94
N SER A 28 18.94 -25.42 6.12
CA SER A 28 19.61 -24.18 6.50
C SER A 28 20.13 -24.31 7.94
N PRO A 29 21.45 -24.17 8.19
CA PRO A 29 21.97 -24.14 9.55
C PRO A 29 21.46 -22.87 10.22
N SER A 30 20.53 -23.03 11.16
CA SER A 30 20.06 -21.93 11.99
C SER A 30 21.26 -21.33 12.75
N PRO A 31 21.57 -20.03 12.60
CA PRO A 31 22.50 -19.40 13.52
C PRO A 31 21.81 -19.38 14.89
N MET A 32 22.37 -20.12 15.85
CA MET A 32 22.04 -19.97 17.27
C MET A 32 22.41 -18.55 17.69
N SER A 33 21.53 -17.58 17.47
CA SER A 33 21.54 -16.33 18.21
C SER A 33 21.25 -16.68 19.66
N ARG A 34 22.33 -16.84 20.43
CA ARG A 34 22.28 -16.80 21.89
C ARG A 34 21.69 -15.45 22.27
N VAL A 35 20.39 -15.45 22.56
CA VAL A 35 19.73 -14.34 23.24
C VAL A 35 20.29 -14.34 24.66
N SER A 36 21.37 -13.60 24.86
CA SER A 36 21.76 -13.20 26.21
C SER A 36 20.62 -12.34 26.74
N ALA A 37 19.79 -12.97 27.59
CA ALA A 37 18.84 -12.30 28.46
C ALA A 37 19.61 -11.43 29.47
N GLY A 38 20.10 -10.29 28.98
CA GLY A 38 20.80 -9.29 29.77
C GLY A 38 19.79 -8.31 30.35
N CYS A 39 19.42 -8.54 31.60
CA CYS A 39 19.04 -7.56 32.62
C CYS A 39 18.17 -6.36 32.19
N ILE A 40 16.94 -6.36 32.70
CA ILE A 40 15.98 -5.25 32.78
C ILE A 40 16.59 -4.13 33.63
N GLY A 41 17.48 -3.35 33.04
CA GLY A 41 17.88 -2.05 33.53
C GLY A 41 17.22 -1.02 32.64
N SER A 42 16.20 -0.32 33.16
CA SER A 42 15.69 0.92 32.56
C SER A 42 16.79 2.00 32.68
N ARG A 43 17.85 1.84 31.91
CA ARG A 43 18.83 2.89 31.69
C ARG A 43 18.10 3.92 30.86
N LYS A 44 17.87 5.09 31.47
CA LYS A 44 17.55 6.33 30.77
C LYS A 44 18.46 6.37 29.54
N ARG A 45 17.90 6.09 28.37
CA ARG A 45 18.69 6.08 27.15
C ARG A 45 19.23 7.50 27.01
N PRO A 46 20.56 7.69 26.96
CA PRO A 46 21.12 8.98 26.60
C PRO A 46 20.42 9.41 25.32
N CYS A 47 19.97 10.67 25.27
CA CYS A 47 19.30 11.31 24.13
C CYS A 47 19.78 10.65 22.82
N GLU A 48 18.96 9.76 22.25
CA GLU A 48 19.38 8.87 21.18
C GLU A 48 19.78 9.75 19.99
N ASP A 49 21.04 9.65 19.58
CA ASP A 49 21.53 10.29 18.37
C ASP A 49 20.73 9.75 17.17
N MET A 50 19.76 10.54 16.72
CA MET A 50 18.83 10.16 15.65
C MET A 50 19.52 10.05 14.29
N THR A 51 20.79 10.47 14.16
CA THR A 51 21.55 10.41 12.90
C THR A 51 21.71 8.97 12.39
N GLN A 52 21.90 8.00 13.28
CA GLN A 52 22.03 6.59 12.86
C GLN A 52 20.71 6.05 12.29
N PHE A 53 19.58 6.48 12.86
CA PHE A 53 18.27 6.13 12.34
C PHE A 53 18.03 6.77 10.98
N ALA A 54 18.31 8.08 10.85
CA ALA A 54 18.18 8.79 9.57
C ALA A 54 19.04 8.17 8.45
N THR A 55 20.29 7.79 8.74
CA THR A 55 21.15 7.12 7.75
C THR A 55 20.62 5.74 7.34
N THR A 56 20.04 4.98 8.27
CA THR A 56 19.44 3.67 7.99
C THR A 56 18.21 3.82 7.08
N ILE A 57 17.30 4.74 7.42
CA ILE A 57 16.11 5.04 6.63
C ILE A 57 16.48 5.57 5.25
N SER A 58 17.45 6.49 5.17
CA SER A 58 17.96 7.03 3.92
C SER A 58 18.43 5.95 2.94
N ARG A 59 19.14 4.94 3.45
CA ARG A 59 19.61 3.80 2.64
C ARG A 59 18.47 2.88 2.22
N ALA A 60 17.52 2.61 3.13
CA ALA A 60 16.36 1.76 2.85
C ALA A 60 15.50 2.35 1.72
N PHE A 61 15.27 3.67 1.73
CA PHE A 61 14.49 4.38 0.71
C PHE A 61 15.31 4.83 -0.50
N LYS A 62 16.64 4.57 -0.53
CA LYS A 62 17.55 4.97 -1.60
C LYS A 62 17.45 6.47 -1.93
N LEU A 63 17.37 7.32 -0.91
CA LEU A 63 17.29 8.78 -1.07
C LEU A 63 18.51 9.34 -1.82
N GLN A 64 18.33 10.45 -2.54
CA GLN A 64 19.46 11.14 -3.17
C GLN A 64 20.38 11.76 -2.11
N LYS A 65 21.68 11.91 -2.41
CA LYS A 65 22.67 12.42 -1.45
C LYS A 65 22.25 13.75 -0.81
N HIS A 66 21.69 14.66 -1.61
CA HIS A 66 21.16 15.94 -1.13
C HIS A 66 20.12 15.75 -0.02
N ASP A 67 19.13 14.87 -0.24
CA ASP A 67 18.05 14.63 0.72
C ASP A 67 18.54 13.91 1.98
N GLN A 68 19.58 13.07 1.84
CA GLN A 68 20.25 12.46 2.99
C GLN A 68 20.93 13.51 3.86
N ASP A 69 21.60 14.49 3.25
CA ASP A 69 22.28 15.59 3.95
C ASP A 69 21.24 16.47 4.67
N GLU A 70 20.11 16.77 4.04
CA GLU A 70 18.98 17.47 4.68
C GLU A 70 18.38 16.68 5.85
N LEU A 71 18.16 15.38 5.69
CA LEU A 71 17.62 14.55 6.76
C LEU A 71 18.59 14.45 7.96
N ASN A 72 19.89 14.34 7.69
CA ASN A 72 20.91 14.38 8.74
C ASN A 72 20.95 15.75 9.43
N LEU A 73 20.76 16.85 8.70
CA LEU A 73 20.63 18.18 9.31
C LEU A 73 19.38 18.25 10.20
N PHE A 74 18.25 17.71 9.73
CA PHE A 74 17.00 17.67 10.48
C PHE A 74 17.14 16.96 11.83
N THR A 75 17.87 15.84 11.88
CA THR A 75 18.10 15.11 13.14
C THR A 75 18.88 15.88 14.20
N LYS A 76 19.59 16.95 13.83
CA LYS A 76 20.38 17.77 14.76
C LYS A 76 19.55 18.90 15.41
N TYR A 77 18.36 19.18 14.91
CA TYR A 77 17.47 20.19 15.48
C TYR A 77 16.82 19.71 16.78
N ASP A 78 16.49 20.67 17.66
CA ASP A 78 15.68 20.38 18.86
C ASP A 78 14.29 19.90 18.44
N PRO A 79 13.58 19.06 19.22
CA PRO A 79 12.26 18.55 18.82
C PRO A 79 11.24 19.65 18.49
N LYS A 80 11.34 20.83 19.11
CA LYS A 80 10.49 21.97 18.76
C LYS A 80 10.84 22.57 17.40
N GLU A 81 12.14 22.69 17.11
CA GLU A 81 12.63 23.17 15.81
C GLU A 81 12.27 22.19 14.69
N GLN A 82 12.36 20.88 14.94
CA GLN A 82 11.93 19.84 14.01
C GLN A 82 10.44 19.98 13.63
N GLN A 83 9.57 20.26 14.61
CA GLN A 83 8.14 20.49 14.35
C GLN A 83 7.90 21.73 13.49
N ILE A 84 8.59 22.83 13.78
CA ILE A 84 8.50 24.07 13.01
C ILE A 84 8.99 23.85 11.58
N TRP A 85 10.12 23.15 11.41
CA TRP A 85 10.68 22.82 10.11
C TRP A 85 9.72 21.95 9.29
N LEU A 86 9.08 20.96 9.92
CA LEU A 86 8.08 20.12 9.27
C LEU A 86 6.85 20.93 8.84
N ALA A 87 6.34 21.81 9.71
CA ALA A 87 5.21 22.68 9.38
C ALA A 87 5.54 23.62 8.21
N ALA A 88 6.73 24.22 8.20
CA ALA A 88 7.19 25.06 7.09
C ALA A 88 7.32 24.28 5.78
N SER A 89 7.83 23.04 5.85
CA SER A 89 7.94 22.16 4.68
C SER A 89 6.57 21.79 4.11
N MET A 90 5.60 21.47 4.97
CA MET A 90 4.21 21.21 4.55
C MET A 90 3.57 22.44 3.88
N LEU A 91 3.79 23.65 4.42
CA LEU A 91 3.29 24.89 3.81
C LEU A 91 3.88 25.13 2.42
N LYS A 92 5.19 24.88 2.24
CA LYS A 92 5.84 25.01 0.93
C LYS A 92 5.33 23.99 -0.08
N VAL A 93 5.03 22.76 0.35
CA VAL A 93 4.39 21.75 -0.50
C VAL A 93 2.99 22.20 -0.91
N ARG A 94 2.21 22.74 0.03
CA ARG A 94 0.88 23.28 -0.25
C ARG A 94 0.93 24.44 -1.25
N GLU A 95 1.85 25.39 -1.08
CA GLU A 95 2.06 26.50 -2.02
C GLU A 95 2.35 25.99 -3.43
N ARG A 96 3.22 24.98 -3.56
CA ARG A 96 3.51 24.33 -4.85
C ARG A 96 2.28 23.65 -5.43
N GLN A 97 1.46 23.00 -4.61
CA GLN A 97 0.21 22.38 -5.05
C GLN A 97 -0.83 23.41 -5.51
N GLU A 98 -0.95 24.54 -4.81
CA GLU A 98 -1.86 25.62 -5.19
C GLU A 98 -1.39 26.31 -6.49
N ALA A 99 -0.07 26.47 -6.65
CA ALA A 99 0.54 26.94 -7.91
C ALA A 99 0.37 25.93 -9.05
N MET A 100 0.34 24.64 -8.73
CA MET A 100 -0.16 23.60 -9.62
C MET A 100 -1.69 23.59 -9.62
N THR A 101 -2.31 24.73 -9.93
CA THR A 101 -3.67 24.74 -10.46
C THR A 101 -3.55 24.40 -11.95
N PRO A 102 -4.01 23.23 -12.41
CA PRO A 102 -4.22 23.06 -13.82
C PRO A 102 -5.61 23.60 -14.18
N PRO A 103 -5.73 24.73 -14.90
CA PRO A 103 -6.73 24.76 -15.94
C PRO A 103 -6.31 23.68 -16.97
N ASP A 104 -7.12 22.64 -17.14
CA ASP A 104 -7.02 21.66 -18.24
C ASP A 104 -6.06 20.46 -18.11
N VAL A 105 -5.56 20.09 -16.93
CA VAL A 105 -4.98 18.73 -16.77
C VAL A 105 -6.15 17.75 -16.67
N ILE A 106 -6.45 17.14 -17.81
CA ILE A 106 -7.34 15.99 -17.92
C ILE A 106 -6.75 14.88 -17.05
N TYR A 107 -7.23 14.75 -15.82
CA TYR A 107 -6.86 13.65 -14.94
C TYR A 107 -7.38 12.35 -15.56
N THR A 108 -6.50 11.63 -16.24
CA THR A 108 -6.84 10.33 -16.83
C THR A 108 -6.78 9.30 -15.72
N ILE A 109 -7.94 8.80 -15.30
CA ILE A 109 -8.04 7.76 -14.27
C ILE A 109 -7.32 6.51 -14.79
N PRO A 110 -6.37 5.93 -14.04
CA PRO A 110 -5.73 4.68 -14.44
C PRO A 110 -6.76 3.55 -14.60
N LYS A 111 -6.70 2.80 -15.70
CA LYS A 111 -7.65 1.71 -16.03
C LYS A 111 -7.82 0.66 -14.91
N ASN A 112 -6.79 0.43 -14.10
CA ASN A 112 -6.90 -0.47 -12.95
C ASN A 112 -7.91 0.04 -11.91
N ILE A 113 -7.90 1.35 -11.62
CA ILE A 113 -8.83 1.97 -10.68
C ILE A 113 -10.24 1.93 -11.26
N GLU A 114 -10.40 2.22 -12.55
CA GLU A 114 -11.67 2.12 -13.26
C GLU A 114 -12.27 0.71 -13.17
N ASN A 115 -11.49 -0.33 -13.49
CA ASN A 115 -11.93 -1.73 -13.38
C ASN A 115 -12.32 -2.11 -11.94
N LYS A 116 -11.61 -1.58 -10.93
CA LYS A 116 -11.96 -1.83 -9.52
C LYS A 116 -13.27 -1.15 -9.15
N ILE A 117 -13.49 0.08 -9.60
CA ILE A 117 -14.75 0.81 -9.39
C ILE A 117 -15.91 0.04 -10.03
N GLU A 118 -15.75 -0.44 -11.26
CA GLU A 118 -16.76 -1.28 -11.93
C GLU A 118 -17.02 -2.59 -11.19
N HIS A 119 -15.96 -3.27 -10.75
CA HIS A 119 -16.13 -4.51 -10.00
C HIS A 119 -16.89 -4.29 -8.69
N TYR A 120 -16.51 -3.29 -7.90
CA TYR A 120 -17.18 -3.00 -6.64
C TYR A 120 -18.60 -2.47 -6.83
N SER A 121 -18.85 -1.65 -7.86
CA SER A 121 -20.20 -1.18 -8.15
C SER A 121 -21.12 -2.34 -8.52
N PHE A 122 -20.61 -3.32 -9.29
CA PHE A 122 -21.36 -4.53 -9.63
C PHE A 122 -21.63 -5.41 -8.40
N VAL A 123 -20.64 -5.64 -7.54
CA VAL A 123 -20.80 -6.40 -6.29
C VAL A 123 -21.84 -5.75 -5.39
N ILE A 124 -21.80 -4.42 -5.26
CA ILE A 124 -22.76 -3.66 -4.44
C ILE A 124 -24.16 -3.77 -5.03
N LEU A 125 -24.32 -3.60 -6.35
CA LEU A 125 -25.64 -3.70 -7.01
C LEU A 125 -26.25 -5.10 -6.92
N LEU A 126 -25.43 -6.15 -6.91
CA LEU A 126 -25.90 -7.52 -6.78
C LEU A 126 -26.14 -7.97 -5.35
N ASP A 127 -25.76 -7.16 -4.35
CA ASP A 127 -25.98 -7.50 -2.95
C ASP A 127 -27.51 -7.48 -2.66
N PRO A 128 -28.14 -8.62 -2.34
CA PRO A 128 -29.58 -8.69 -2.10
C PRO A 128 -30.00 -7.87 -0.87
N THR A 129 -29.07 -7.46 -0.01
CA THR A 129 -29.36 -6.58 1.13
C THR A 129 -29.54 -5.11 0.72
N ILE A 130 -29.21 -4.75 -0.53
CA ILE A 130 -29.25 -3.35 -0.99
C ILE A 130 -30.66 -2.77 -1.11
N ALA A 131 -31.68 -3.62 -1.28
CA ALA A 131 -33.09 -3.19 -1.33
C ALA A 131 -33.54 -2.50 -0.03
N ALA A 132 -32.92 -2.81 1.11
CA ALA A 132 -33.17 -2.13 2.38
C ALA A 132 -32.60 -0.69 2.44
N TYR A 133 -31.78 -0.30 1.45
CA TYR A 133 -30.99 0.93 1.45
C TYR A 133 -31.36 1.92 0.33
N ILE A 134 -32.44 1.67 -0.40
CA ILE A 134 -32.93 2.59 -1.46
C ILE A 134 -33.45 3.92 -0.88
N HIS A 135 -33.77 3.99 0.42
CA HIS A 135 -34.40 5.16 1.04
C HIS A 135 -33.50 6.01 1.95
N LYS A 136 -32.26 5.61 2.21
CA LYS A 136 -31.28 6.34 3.05
C LYS A 136 -29.90 6.09 2.47
N ASP A 137 -28.93 7.00 2.65
CA ASP A 137 -27.54 6.96 2.12
C ASP A 137 -26.67 5.72 2.47
N GLY A 138 -27.29 4.57 2.73
CA GLY A 138 -26.71 3.28 3.04
C GLY A 138 -25.71 2.74 2.02
N PRO A 139 -25.94 2.84 0.69
CA PRO A 139 -24.96 2.32 -0.27
C PRO A 139 -23.62 3.05 -0.16
N VAL A 140 -23.65 4.37 0.07
CA VAL A 140 -22.46 5.21 0.26
C VAL A 140 -21.74 4.84 1.56
N ASN A 141 -22.48 4.64 2.65
CA ASN A 141 -21.90 4.19 3.92
C ASN A 141 -21.28 2.79 3.82
N MET A 142 -21.89 1.88 3.07
CA MET A 142 -21.37 0.51 2.89
C MET A 142 -20.07 0.52 2.10
N LEU A 143 -19.98 1.34 1.04
CA LEU A 143 -18.78 1.56 0.23
C LEU A 143 -17.65 2.18 1.07
N MET A 144 -17.97 3.11 1.97
CA MET A 144 -17.00 3.68 2.93
C MET A 144 -16.48 2.63 3.94
N VAL A 145 -17.32 1.69 4.37
CA VAL A 145 -16.89 0.62 5.29
C VAL A 145 -15.97 -0.38 4.58
N THR A 146 -16.33 -0.81 3.37
CA THR A 146 -15.50 -1.77 2.61
C THR A 146 -14.14 -1.19 2.23
N THR A 147 -14.09 0.08 1.82
CA THR A 147 -12.82 0.75 1.50
C THR A 147 -11.91 0.92 2.73
N LYS A 148 -12.47 1.27 3.90
CA LYS A 148 -11.70 1.36 5.16
C LYS A 148 -11.10 0.02 5.57
N ILE A 149 -11.88 -1.07 5.47
CA ILE A 149 -11.40 -2.42 5.83
C ILE A 149 -10.31 -2.87 4.86
N SER A 150 -10.50 -2.66 3.55
CA SER A 150 -9.50 -3.06 2.54
C SER A 150 -8.18 -2.29 2.70
N LEU A 151 -8.22 -1.01 3.08
CA LEU A 151 -7.01 -0.24 3.37
C LEU A 151 -6.30 -0.74 4.64
N TYR A 152 -7.05 -1.11 5.68
CA TYR A 152 -6.48 -1.62 6.92
C TYR A 152 -5.75 -2.96 6.72
N VAL A 153 -6.29 -3.83 5.88
CA VAL A 153 -5.65 -5.12 5.53
C VAL A 153 -4.36 -4.91 4.73
N ILE A 154 -4.35 -3.94 3.80
CA ILE A 154 -3.14 -3.62 3.01
C ILE A 154 -2.05 -2.98 3.89
N MET A 155 -2.41 -2.18 4.91
CA MET A 155 -1.44 -1.55 5.80
C MET A 155 -0.92 -2.46 6.93
N SER A 156 -1.54 -3.62 7.16
CA SER A 156 -1.16 -4.58 8.21
C SER A 156 -0.28 -5.74 7.70
N ILE A 157 0.08 -5.72 6.41
CA ILE A 157 1.01 -6.65 5.73
C ILE A 157 2.32 -5.91 5.47
#